data_AF-A0A6B0SKL5-F1
#
_entry.id   AF-A0A6B0SKL5-F1
#
_cell.length_a   1.000
_cell.length_b   1.000
_cell.length_c   1.000
_cell.angle_alpha   90.00
_cell.angle_beta   90.00
_cell.angle_gamma   90.00
#
_symmetry.space_group_name_H-M   'P 1'
#
loop_
_entity.id
_entity.type
_entity.pdbx_description
1 polymer ?
#
loop_
_entity_poly.entity_id
_entity_poly.type
_entity_poly.pdbx_seq_one_letter_code
_entity_poly.pdbx_strand_id
1 'polypeptide(L)' 'MKLLDVVSLAVAVAFAAPAALFGIETIAAGDPTGWVFLGFAAGILAFERYLTLPTDVPILAAQRVTDAVVEEPDDENQ' A
#
# COMPACT_ATOMS: atom_id res chain seq x y z
N MET A 1 11.17 -10.95 10.79
CA MET A 1 9.93 -10.27 10.36
C MET A 1 9.25 -9.72 11.59
N LYS A 2 8.89 -8.43 11.59
CA LYS A 2 8.03 -7.89 12.65
C LYS A 2 6.60 -8.38 12.38
N LEU A 3 5.78 -8.55 13.43
CA LEU A 3 4.39 -9.01 13.27
C LEU A 3 3.59 -8.11 12.31
N LEU A 4 3.86 -6.81 12.31
CA LEU A 4 3.25 -5.83 11.41
C LEU A 4 3.56 -6.10 9.92
N ASP A 5 4.77 -6.55 9.57
CA ASP A 5 5.12 -6.90 8.18
C ASP A 5 4.25 -8.07 7.69
N VAL A 6 4.06 -9.08 8.55
CA VAL A 6 3.28 -10.27 8.19
C VAL A 6 1.81 -9.92 8.02
N VAL A 7 1.28 -9.05 8.89
CA VAL A 7 -0.11 -8.57 8.79
C VAL A 7 -0.30 -7.73 7.53
N SER A 8 0.61 -6.80 7.23
CA SER A 8 0.57 -5.99 6.01
C SER A 8 0.58 -6.88 4.76
N LEU A 9 1.47 -7.87 4.72
CA LEU A 9 1.54 -8.84 3.64
C LEU A 9 0.25 -9.67 3.52
N ALA A 10 -0.30 -10.14 4.63
CA ALA A 10 -1.54 -10.93 4.64
C ALA A 10 -2.71 -10.12 4.08
N VAL A 11 -2.79 -8.82 4.41
CA VAL A 11 -3.79 -7.90 3.85
C VAL A 11 -3.57 -7.75 2.34
N ALA A 12 -2.35 -7.46 1.88
CA ALA A 12 -2.04 -7.33 0.46
C ALA A 12 -2.43 -8.60 -0.33
N VAL A 13 -2.09 -9.78 0.20
CA VAL A 13 -2.45 -11.07 -0.38
C VAL A 13 -3.96 -11.28 -0.40
N ALA A 14 -4.69 -10.89 0.65
CA ALA A 14 -6.16 -11.01 0.68
C ALA A 14 -6.83 -10.21 -0.44
N PHE A 15 -6.28 -9.06 -0.82
CA PHE A 15 -6.78 -8.25 -1.95
C PHE A 15 -6.30 -8.76 -3.32
N ALA A 16 -5.07 -9.26 -3.40
CA ALA A 16 -4.51 -9.74 -4.65
C ALA A 16 -5.01 -11.15 -5.05
N ALA A 17 -5.31 -12.01 -4.08
CA ALA A 17 -5.69 -13.40 -4.32
C ALA A 17 -6.93 -13.55 -5.21
N PRO A 18 -8.04 -12.80 -5.02
CA PRO A 18 -9.19 -12.85 -5.92
C PRO A 18 -8.84 -12.46 -7.36
N ALA A 19 -8.04 -11.41 -7.55
CA ALA A 19 -7.60 -10.97 -8.88
C ALA A 19 -6.67 -11.98 -9.54
N ALA A 20 -5.74 -12.56 -8.78
CA ALA A 20 -4.84 -13.60 -9.27
C ALA A 20 -5.62 -14.86 -9.69
N LEU A 21 -6.57 -15.30 -8.87
CA LEU A 21 -7.42 -16.44 -9.18
C LEU A 21 -8.22 -16.21 -10.46
N PHE A 22 -8.88 -15.05 -10.57
CA PHE A 22 -9.64 -14.69 -11.76
C PHE A 22 -8.76 -14.63 -13.02
N GLY A 23 -7.55 -14.06 -12.90
CA GLY A 23 -6.58 -14.02 -14.00
C GLY A 23 -6.17 -15.42 -14.48
N ILE A 24 -5.92 -16.34 -13.55
CA ILE A 24 -5.58 -17.74 -13.84
C ILE A 24 -6.74 -18.44 -14.56
N GLU A 25 -7.96 -18.30 -14.05
CA GLU A 25 -9.16 -18.90 -14.65
C GLU A 25 -9.41 -18.36 -16.06
N THR A 26 -9.21 -17.07 -16.27
CA THR A 26 -9.38 -16.40 -17.57
C THR A 26 -8.36 -16.91 -18.59
N ILE A 27 -7.09 -17.04 -18.19
CA ILE A 27 -6.04 -17.64 -19.04
C ILE A 27 -6.36 -19.11 -19.33
N ALA A 28 -6.84 -19.86 -18.34
CA ALA A 28 -7.23 -21.26 -18.51
C ALA A 28 -8.44 -21.41 -19.45
N ALA A 29 -9.32 -20.42 -19.52
CA ALA A 29 -10.40 -20.33 -20.49
C ALA A 29 -9.93 -19.93 -21.91
N GLY A 30 -8.64 -19.65 -22.10
CA GLY A 30 -8.04 -19.26 -23.38
C GLY A 30 -8.11 -17.77 -23.69
N ASP A 31 -8.56 -16.94 -22.73
CA ASP A 31 -8.63 -15.49 -22.90
C ASP A 31 -7.32 -14.82 -22.39
N PRO A 32 -6.55 -14.16 -23.27
CA PRO A 32 -5.31 -13.50 -22.88
C PRO A 32 -5.52 -12.29 -21.96
N THR A 33 -6.75 -11.76 -21.81
CA THR A 33 -7.02 -10.66 -20.86
C THR A 33 -6.73 -11.03 -19.41
N GLY A 34 -6.67 -12.32 -19.08
CA GLY A 34 -6.28 -12.80 -17.75
C GLY A 34 -4.90 -12.31 -17.27
N TRP A 35 -3.99 -12.01 -18.21
CA TRP A 35 -2.69 -11.41 -17.89
C TRP A 35 -2.80 -10.02 -17.25
N VAL A 36 -3.85 -9.25 -17.55
CA VAL A 36 -4.11 -7.94 -16.94
C VAL A 36 -4.39 -8.11 -15.45
N PHE A 37 -5.19 -9.10 -15.08
CA PHE A 37 -5.53 -9.38 -13.68
C PHE A 37 -4.34 -9.92 -12.90
N LEU A 38 -3.52 -10.78 -13.52
CA LEU A 38 -2.24 -11.21 -12.92
C LEU A 38 -1.27 -10.04 -12.75
N GLY A 39 -1.16 -9.15 -13.74
CA GLY A 39 -0.35 -7.94 -13.65
C GLY A 39 -0.83 -7.02 -12.52
N PHE A 40 -2.15 -6.86 -12.38
CA PHE A 40 -2.76 -6.09 -11.30
C PHE A 40 -2.47 -6.70 -9.92
N ALA A 41 -2.68 -8.00 -9.75
CA ALA A 41 -2.36 -8.72 -8.51
C ALA A 41 -0.86 -8.60 -8.15
N ALA A 42 0.02 -8.77 -9.14
CA ALA A 42 1.45 -8.57 -8.97
C ALA A 42 1.77 -7.11 -8.59
N GLY A 43 1.07 -6.12 -9.16
CA GLY A 43 1.19 -4.72 -8.79
C GLY A 43 0.84 -4.44 -7.33
N ILE A 44 -0.22 -5.07 -6.80
CA ILE A 44 -0.58 -4.98 -5.38
C ILE A 44 0.54 -5.52 -4.48
N LEU A 45 1.12 -6.68 -4.83
CA LEU A 45 2.21 -7.28 -4.04
C LEU A 45 3.54 -6.53 -4.18
N ALA A 46 3.81 -5.98 -5.36
CA ALA A 46 5.04 -5.26 -5.65
C ALA A 46 5.03 -3.80 -5.16
N PHE A 47 3.88 -3.33 -4.67
CA PHE A 47 3.67 -1.96 -4.23
C PHE A 47 4.73 -1.48 -3.23
N GLU A 48 5.10 -2.32 -2.24
CA GLU A 48 6.14 -2.00 -1.25
C GLU A 48 7.55 -1.79 -1.82
N ARG A 49 7.86 -2.32 -2.99
CA ARG A 49 9.24 -2.32 -3.53
C ARG A 49 9.52 -1.22 -4.55
N TYR A 50 8.51 -0.65 -5.21
CA TYR A 50 8.75 0.19 -6.40
C TYR A 50 7.99 1.52 -6.44
N LEU A 51 6.97 1.69 -5.62
CA LEU A 51 6.22 2.93 -5.53
C LEU A 51 6.39 3.44 -4.11
N THR A 52 7.26 4.43 -3.90
CA THR A 52 7.36 5.22 -2.66
C THR A 52 5.98 5.40 -2.07
N LEU A 53 5.73 4.76 -0.93
CA LEU A 53 4.37 4.46 -0.52
C LEU A 53 3.62 5.75 -0.15
N PRO A 54 2.36 5.90 -0.57
CA PRO A 54 1.47 6.91 -0.04
C PRO A 54 1.11 6.63 1.43
N THR A 55 1.69 5.65 2.13
CA THR A 55 1.60 5.51 3.59
C THR A 55 2.64 6.34 4.33
N ASP A 56 3.74 6.74 3.67
CA ASP A 56 4.67 7.70 4.24
C ASP A 56 4.02 9.09 4.32
N VAL A 57 3.12 9.41 3.37
CA VAL A 57 2.43 10.71 3.31
C VAL A 57 1.45 10.94 4.49
N PRO A 58 0.55 10.02 4.87
CA PRO A 58 -0.31 10.12 6.04
C PRO A 58 0.47 10.21 7.35
N ILE A 59 1.56 9.45 7.48
CA ILE A 59 2.41 9.48 8.67
C ILE A 59 3.10 10.85 8.77
N LEU A 60 3.65 11.36 7.66
CA LEU A 60 4.22 12.72 7.59
C LEU A 60 3.18 13.81 7.83
N ALA A 61 1.94 13.64 7.36
CA ALA A 61 0.86 14.58 7.59
C ALA A 61 0.41 14.58 9.06
N ALA A 62 0.30 13.40 9.68
CA ALA A 62 0.00 13.26 11.10
C ALA A 62 1.12 13.87 11.97
N GLN A 63 2.38 13.65 11.60
CA GLN A 63 3.53 14.28 12.28
C GLN A 63 3.47 15.80 12.19
N ARG A 64 3.22 16.39 11.00
CA ARG A 64 3.09 17.85 10.86
C ARG A 64 1.95 18.46 11.67
N VAL A 65 0.81 17.78 11.77
CA VAL A 65 -0.29 18.25 12.62
C VAL A 65 0.09 18.18 14.09
N THR A 66 0.84 17.16 14.50
CA THR A 66 1.31 17.00 15.88
C THR A 66 2.37 18.06 16.21
N ASP A 67 3.35 18.28 15.33
CA ASP A 67 4.37 19.33 15.49
C ASP A 67 3.72 20.72 15.57
N ALA A 68 2.76 21.03 14.69
CA ALA A 68 2.04 22.31 14.72
C ALA A 68 1.17 22.52 15.97
N VAL A 69 0.85 21.46 16.72
CA VAL A 69 0.09 21.54 17.99
C VAL A 69 1.03 21.58 19.20
N VAL A 70 2.24 21.01 19.07
CA VAL A 70 3.28 21.00 20.12
C VAL A 70 4.10 22.29 20.10
N GLU A 71 4.23 22.95 18.95
CA GLU A 71 4.83 24.28 18.83
C GLU A 71 3.84 25.32 19.38
N GLU A 72 3.81 25.42 20.70
CA GLU A 72 3.27 26.56 21.43
C GLU A 72 3.96 27.82 20.88
N PRO A 73 3.23 28.91 20.58
CA PRO A 73 3.85 30.09 20.00
C PRO A 73 4.91 30.60 20.97
N ASP A 74 6.18 30.44 20.60
CA ASP A 74 7.26 31.07 21.34
C ASP A 74 7.01 32.58 21.28
N ASP A 75 6.66 33.08 22.45
CA ASP A 75 6.46 34.47 22.82
C ASP A 75 7.81 35.19 22.71
N GLU A 76 8.29 35.42 21.48
CA GLU A 76 9.41 36.32 21.21
C GLU A 76 8.93 37.77 21.39
N ASN A 77 8.87 38.17 22.66
CA ASN A 77 9.04 39.54 23.06
C ASN A 77 10.43 40.02 22.59
N GLN A 78 10.46 40.72 21.46
CA GLN A 78 11.39 41.82 21.19
C GLN A 78 10.84 42.79 20.12
#